data_AF-A0A0N4VXW0-F1
#
_entry.id   AF-A0A0N4VXW0-F1
#
_cell.length_a   1.000
_cell.length_b   1.000
_cell.length_c   1.000
_cell.angle_alpha   90.00
_cell.angle_beta   90.00
_cell.angle_gamma   90.00
#
_symmetry.space_group_name_H-M   'P 1'
#
loop_
_entity.id
_entity.type
_entity.pdbx_description
1 polymer ?
#
loop_
_entity_poly.entity_id
_entity_poly.type
_entity_poly.pdbx_seq_one_letter_code
_entity_poly.pdbx_strand_id
1 'polypeptide(L)'
;MDLNPELTRLYSCSKWAGRDANEVLDEYVRIGLETCKKLRISPHIEDLPYQDRQSPGFSDLARVDIWGPVKNHLVILIHGGFWQVNTLLT
;
A
#
# COMPACT_ATOMS: atom_id res chain seq x y z
N MET A 1 -8.21 -25.16 8.48
CA MET A 1 -6.84 -25.41 8.99
C MET A 1 -5.87 -25.11 7.86
N ASP A 2 -4.73 -24.49 8.19
CA ASP A 2 -3.65 -24.18 7.23
C ASP A 2 -3.07 -25.50 6.69
N LEU A 3 -3.18 -25.72 5.37
CA LEU A 3 -2.80 -26.99 4.72
C LEU A 3 -1.29 -27.21 4.70
N ASN A 4 -0.48 -26.15 4.82
CA ASN A 4 0.98 -26.25 4.90
C ASN A 4 1.57 -25.08 5.72
N PRO A 5 1.60 -25.19 7.06
CA PRO A 5 2.01 -24.11 7.95
C PRO A 5 3.43 -23.58 7.70
N GLU A 6 4.37 -24.45 7.31
CA GLU A 6 5.75 -24.08 7.01
C GLU A 6 5.85 -23.27 5.72
N LEU A 7 5.11 -23.68 4.68
CA LEU A 7 5.04 -22.93 3.43
C LEU A 7 4.36 -21.57 3.65
N THR A 8 3.26 -21.54 4.40
CA THR A 8 2.59 -20.29 4.74
C THR A 8 3.51 -19.38 5.55
N ARG A 9 4.32 -19.93 6.47
CA ARG A 9 5.35 -19.16 7.18
C ARG A 9 6.41 -18.60 6.22
N LEU A 10 6.84 -19.36 5.22
CA LEU A 10 7.86 -18.92 4.27
C LEU A 10 7.40 -17.73 3.39
N TYR A 11 6.11 -17.64 3.06
CA TYR A 11 5.59 -16.59 2.17
C TYR A 11 4.83 -15.46 2.87
N SER A 12 4.55 -15.58 4.17
CA SER A 12 3.88 -14.54 4.95
C SER A 12 4.86 -13.86 5.90
N CYS A 13 5.39 -12.69 5.51
CA CYS A 13 6.35 -11.93 6.32
C CYS A 13 5.84 -11.59 7.73
N SER A 14 4.52 -11.45 7.93
CA SER A 14 3.94 -11.23 9.27
C SER A 14 4.23 -12.39 10.24
N LYS A 15 4.38 -13.62 9.74
CA LYS A 15 4.73 -14.80 10.54
C LYS A 15 6.21 -14.85 10.93
N TRP A 16 7.05 -13.94 10.45
CA TRP A 16 8.48 -13.88 10.81
C TRP A 16 8.75 -13.06 12.07
N ALA A 17 7.78 -12.24 12.51
CA ALA A 17 7.95 -11.29 13.59
C ALA A 17 7.97 -11.90 15.00
N GLY A 18 7.77 -13.22 15.14
CA GLY A 18 7.72 -13.89 16.45
C GLY A 18 6.53 -13.48 17.32
N ARG A 19 5.51 -12.84 16.73
CA ARG A 19 4.24 -12.40 17.33
C ARG A 19 3.07 -13.01 16.57
N ASP A 20 1.85 -12.83 17.08
CA ASP A 20 0.65 -13.17 16.32
C ASP A 20 0.62 -12.43 14.97
N ALA A 21 0.36 -13.16 13.90
CA ALA A 21 0.46 -12.62 12.55
C ALA A 21 -0.62 -11.56 12.26
N ASN A 22 -1.80 -11.67 12.87
CA ASN A 22 -2.87 -10.70 12.69
C ASN A 22 -2.54 -9.42 13.44
N GLU A 23 -2.01 -9.50 14.66
CA GLU A 23 -1.56 -8.32 15.40
C GLU A 23 -0.50 -7.51 14.61
N VAL A 24 0.44 -8.19 13.95
CA VAL A 24 1.46 -7.54 13.12
C VAL A 24 0.83 -6.82 11.92
N LEU A 25 -0.16 -7.44 11.28
CA LEU A 25 -0.87 -6.83 10.15
C LEU A 25 -1.73 -5.65 10.60
N ASP A 26 -2.45 -5.77 11.71
CA ASP A 26 -3.27 -4.70 12.29
C ASP A 26 -2.41 -3.49 12.66
N GLU A 27 -1.24 -3.73 13.28
CA GLU A 27 -0.29 -2.69 13.61
C GLU A 27 0.29 -2.01 12.36
N TYR A 28 0.64 -2.78 11.32
CA TYR A 28 1.07 -2.24 10.03
C TYR A 28 0.02 -1.32 9.40
N VAL A 29 -1.24 -1.73 9.38
CA VAL A 29 -2.36 -0.94 8.85
C VAL A 29 -2.55 0.34 9.68
N ARG A 30 -2.54 0.23 11.01
CA ARG A 30 -2.68 1.39 11.91
C ARG A 30 -1.58 2.43 11.67
N ILE A 31 -0.31 1.99 11.60
CA ILE A 31 0.84 2.88 11.34
C ILE A 31 0.70 3.54 9.96
N GLY A 32 0.28 2.78 8.94
CA GLY A 32 0.01 3.32 7.61
C GLY A 32 -1.03 4.44 7.63
N LEU A 33 -2.20 4.18 8.24
CA LEU A 33 -3.28 5.17 8.38
C LEU A 33 -2.82 6.44 9.10
N GLU A 34 -2.10 6.30 10.22
CA GLU A 34 -1.58 7.44 10.97
C GLU A 34 -0.54 8.24 10.17
N THR A 35 0.27 7.56 9.37
CA THR A 35 1.27 8.20 8.50
C THR A 35 0.59 8.98 7.38
N CYS A 36 -0.41 8.38 6.71
CA CYS A 36 -1.21 9.06 5.69
C CYS A 36 -1.89 10.32 6.24
N LYS A 37 -2.49 10.25 7.45
CA LYS A 37 -3.10 11.42 8.11
C LYS A 37 -2.10 12.56 8.31
N LYS A 38 -0.85 12.24 8.69
CA LYS A 38 0.22 13.25 8.85
C LYS A 38 0.69 13.80 7.50
N LEU A 39 0.79 12.97 6.48
CA LEU A 39 1.21 13.38 5.14
C LEU A 39 0.22 14.35 4.47
N ARG A 40 -1.08 14.16 4.67
CA ARG A 40 -2.15 15.03 4.14
C ARG A 40 -2.09 16.47 4.64
N ILE A 41 -1.29 16.77 5.66
CA ILE A 41 -1.02 18.15 6.10
C ILE A 41 -0.09 18.87 5.10
N SER A 42 0.75 18.13 4.37
CA SER A 42 1.63 18.68 3.34
C SER A 42 0.85 18.98 2.07
N PRO A 43 1.32 19.90 1.20
CA PRO A 43 0.75 20.08 -0.14
C PRO A 43 0.74 18.76 -0.91
N HIS A 44 -0.39 18.42 -1.51
CA HIS A 44 -0.56 17.16 -2.21
C HIS A 44 -1.64 17.22 -3.30
N ILE A 45 -1.60 16.24 -4.19
CA ILE A 45 -2.67 15.89 -5.13
C ILE A 45 -2.95 14.41 -4.89
N GLU A 46 -4.19 14.05 -4.59
CA GLU A 46 -4.62 12.67 -4.42
C GLU A 46 -5.45 12.24 -5.64
N ASP A 47 -5.53 10.91 -5.85
CA ASP A 47 -6.38 10.27 -6.86
C ASP A 47 -6.10 10.69 -8.31
N LEU A 48 -4.88 11.09 -8.66
CA LEU A 48 -4.55 11.50 -10.02
C LEU A 48 -4.54 10.27 -10.95
N PRO A 49 -5.46 10.16 -11.94
CA PRO A 49 -5.44 9.06 -12.88
C PRO A 49 -4.22 9.17 -13.80
N TYR A 50 -3.51 8.05 -14.00
CA TYR A 50 -2.37 7.99 -14.93
C TYR A 50 -2.64 7.12 -16.17
N GLN A 51 -3.84 6.56 -16.29
CA GLN A 51 -4.29 5.78 -17.44
C GLN A 51 -5.45 6.50 -18.15
N ASP A 52 -5.43 6.49 -19.48
CA ASP A 52 -6.56 6.97 -20.28
C ASP A 52 -7.73 5.98 -20.17
N ARG A 53 -8.95 6.51 -19.97
CA ARG A 53 -10.21 5.74 -19.96
C ARG A 53 -10.44 4.94 -21.23
N GLN A 54 -9.89 5.37 -22.36
CA GLN A 54 -10.02 4.66 -23.63
C GLN A 54 -8.98 3.53 -23.81
N SER A 55 -8.02 3.38 -22.89
CA SER A 55 -6.98 2.37 -23.00
C SER A 55 -7.51 0.96 -22.73
N PRO A 56 -7.08 -0.05 -23.51
CA PRO A 56 -7.33 -1.45 -23.18
C PRO A 56 -6.81 -1.78 -21.78
N GLY A 57 -7.63 -2.43 -20.95
CA GLY A 57 -7.28 -2.75 -19.57
C GLY A 57 -7.36 -1.54 -18.62
N PHE A 58 -8.20 -0.56 -18.92
CA PHE A 58 -8.53 0.53 -18.00
C PHE A 58 -8.94 0.01 -16.63
N SER A 59 -8.34 0.59 -15.59
CA SER A 59 -8.71 0.33 -14.20
C SER A 59 -8.93 1.66 -13.49
N ASP A 60 -10.07 1.80 -12.80
CA ASP A 60 -10.32 2.95 -11.92
C ASP A 60 -9.32 3.05 -10.76
N LEU A 61 -8.53 1.98 -10.53
CA LEU A 61 -7.48 1.89 -9.52
C LEU A 61 -6.12 2.40 -10.02
N ALA A 62 -5.98 2.69 -11.31
CA ALA A 62 -4.75 3.23 -11.89
C ALA A 62 -4.60 4.72 -11.55
N ARG A 63 -4.32 5.00 -10.27
CA ARG A 63 -4.16 6.34 -9.70
C ARG A 63 -2.85 6.47 -8.95
N VAL A 64 -2.36 7.70 -8.87
CA VAL A 64 -1.19 8.07 -8.10
C VAL A 64 -1.49 9.27 -7.22
N ASP A 65 -0.97 9.24 -6.01
CA ASP A 65 -0.96 10.36 -5.11
C ASP A 65 0.43 11.01 -5.13
N ILE A 66 0.48 12.34 -5.15
CA ILE A 66 1.71 13.14 -5.24
C ILE A 66 1.76 14.05 -4.02
N TRP A 67 2.82 13.93 -3.21
CA TRP A 67 3.03 14.75 -2.02
C TRP A 67 4.30 15.62 -2.12
N GLY A 68 4.23 16.80 -1.50
CA GLY A 68 5.35 17.71 -1.32
C GLY A 68 5.45 18.81 -2.38
N PRO A 69 6.38 19.77 -2.18
CA PRO A 69 6.60 20.84 -3.14
C PRO A 69 7.34 20.34 -4.39
N VAL A 70 7.25 21.09 -5.48
CA VAL A 70 8.02 20.83 -6.71
C VAL A 70 9.52 20.94 -6.42
N LYS A 71 10.28 19.90 -6.74
CA LYS A 71 11.74 19.80 -6.53
C LYS A 71 12.39 19.10 -7.74
N ASN A 72 13.73 19.18 -7.82
CA ASN A 72 14.52 18.54 -8.88
C ASN A 72 14.60 17.01 -8.79
N HIS A 73 14.14 16.40 -7.69
CA HIS A 73 14.19 14.96 -7.47
C HIS A 73 12.79 14.43 -7.15
N LEU A 74 12.40 13.36 -7.82
CA LEU A 74 11.15 12.64 -7.61
C LEU A 74 11.46 11.29 -6.93
N VAL A 75 10.74 10.98 -5.87
CA VAL A 75 10.75 9.65 -5.24
C VAL A 75 9.46 8.94 -5.63
N ILE A 76 9.58 7.75 -6.21
CA ILE A 76 8.44 6.91 -6.61
C ILE A 76 8.34 5.75 -5.64
N LEU A 77 7.18 5.60 -5.00
CA LEU A 77 6.87 4.48 -4.11
C LEU A 77 5.80 3.61 -4.76
N ILE A 78 6.04 2.29 -4.80
CA ILE A 78 5.10 1.28 -5.29
C ILE A 78 4.80 0.35 -4.11
N HIS A 79 3.53 0.20 -3.74
CA HIS A 79 3.15 -0.56 -2.56
C HIS A 79 3.27 -2.08 -2.77
N GLY A 80 3.40 -2.81 -1.65
CA GLY A 80 3.37 -4.28 -1.60
C GLY A 80 1.95 -4.84 -1.55
N GLY A 81 1.69 -5.86 -0.72
CA GLY A 81 0.35 -6.44 -0.57
C GLY A 81 0.09 -7.63 -1.51
N PHE A 82 1.16 -8.31 -1.95
CA PHE A 82 1.12 -9.58 -2.68
C PHE A 82 0.31 -9.52 -4.00
N TRP A 83 0.16 -8.32 -4.58
CA TRP A 83 -0.68 -8.03 -5.75
C TRP A 83 -2.15 -8.46 -5.63
N GLN A 84 -2.60 -8.78 -4.42
CA GLN A 84 -3.95 -9.27 -4.13
C GLN A 84 -4.74 -8.28 -3.27
N VAL A 85 -4.04 -7.55 -2.42
CA VAL A 85 -4.64 -6.57 -1.51
C VAL A 85 -4.33 -5.18 -2.05
N ASN A 86 -5.37 -4.50 -2.52
CA ASN A 86 -5.31 -3.06 -2.74
C ASN A 86 -5.44 -2.32 -1.41
N THR A 87 -4.99 -1.07 -1.43
CA THR A 87 -5.06 -0.12 -0.33
C THR A 87 -6.41 -0.18 0.41
N LEU A 88 -6.39 -0.69 1.64
CA LEU A 88 -7.48 -0.53 2.63
C LEU A 88 -7.51 0.90 3.23
N LEU A 89 -6.87 1.88 2.56
CA LEU A 89 -6.45 3.15 3.16
C LEU A 89 -7.09 4.40 2.51
N THR A 90 -8.19 4.22 1.77
CA THR A 90 -9.06 5.35 1.39
C THR A 90 -9.96 5.74 2.55
#